data_AF-M9NI57-F1
#
_entry.id   AF-M9NI57-F1
#
_cell.length_a   1.000
_cell.length_b   1.000
_cell.length_c   1.000
_cell.angle_alpha   90.00
_cell.angle_beta   90.00
_cell.angle_gamma   90.00
#
_symmetry.space_group_name_H-M   'P 1'
#
loop_
_entity.id
_entity.type
_entity.pdbx_description
1 polymer ?
#
loop_
_entity_poly.entity_id
_entity_poly.type
_entity_poly.pdbx_seq_one_letter_code
_entity_poly.pdbx_strand_id
1 'polypeptide(L)'
;EATQTLYYIDILGKSIHKYVPASNTHTKAVLEKNVALIVPVAGTKDKFLISQDRDLAIVTWDGVSPKASNIKKIAEGDTAPGLEGNRFNDGKADPSGRLWVGTMGAEPIRGQIAQNMGTLYSLEKKNQLKAHLSPVSISNGLAWNAALKKFYYIDSSTYEIHQFDFDIDNGTISNKQTIFTFEKHNIPGLPDGQCI
;
A
#
# COMPACT_ATOMS: atom_id res chain seq x y z
N GLU A 1 -6.15 -4.45 -21.43
CA GLU A 1 -6.70 -3.18 -21.97
C GLU A 1 -6.99 -2.25 -20.82
N ALA A 2 -6.80 -0.94 -21.00
CA ALA A 2 -7.13 0.05 -19.98
C ALA A 2 -8.66 0.24 -19.94
N THR A 3 -9.28 0.01 -18.78
CA THR A 3 -10.74 0.04 -18.62
C THR A 3 -11.30 1.41 -18.20
N GLN A 4 -10.45 2.45 -18.15
CA GLN A 4 -10.82 3.80 -17.70
C GLN A 4 -11.61 3.78 -16.37
N THR A 5 -11.11 2.99 -15.42
CA THR A 5 -11.77 2.69 -14.16
C THR A 5 -10.86 3.05 -12.99
N LEU A 6 -11.41 3.70 -11.98
CA LEU A 6 -10.74 3.95 -10.70
C LEU A 6 -11.10 2.85 -9.71
N TYR A 7 -10.09 2.22 -9.13
CA TYR A 7 -10.26 1.34 -7.96
C TYR A 7 -9.71 2.05 -6.73
N TYR A 8 -10.42 1.92 -5.61
CA TYR A 8 -10.00 2.48 -4.33
C TYR A 8 -10.60 1.67 -3.18
N ILE A 9 -10.25 2.02 -1.94
CA ILE A 9 -10.65 1.28 -0.75
C ILE A 9 -11.27 2.21 0.30
N ASP A 10 -11.95 1.60 1.27
CA ASP A 10 -12.27 2.19 2.55
C ASP A 10 -11.72 1.25 3.63
N ILE A 11 -10.67 1.69 4.33
CA ILE A 11 -9.95 0.87 5.32
C ILE A 11 -10.89 0.48 6.45
N LEU A 12 -11.61 1.45 7.00
CA LEU A 12 -12.48 1.25 8.17
C LEU A 12 -13.85 0.67 7.76
N GLY A 13 -14.32 1.02 6.57
CA GLY A 13 -15.50 0.43 5.95
C GLY A 13 -15.28 -1.00 5.42
N LYS A 14 -14.03 -1.48 5.43
CA LYS A 14 -13.62 -2.83 5.00
C LYS A 14 -14.09 -3.13 3.57
N SER A 15 -14.01 -2.17 2.66
CA SER A 15 -14.55 -2.33 1.32
C SER A 15 -13.58 -1.93 0.22
N ILE A 16 -13.71 -2.65 -0.89
CA ILE A 16 -13.09 -2.30 -2.17
C ILE A 16 -14.15 -1.64 -3.06
N HIS A 17 -13.74 -0.65 -3.84
CA HIS A 17 -14.62 0.18 -4.65
C HIS A 17 -14.13 0.23 -6.10
N LYS A 18 -15.10 0.39 -7.00
CA LYS A 18 -14.88 0.65 -8.42
C LYS A 18 -15.71 1.85 -8.82
N TYR A 19 -15.08 2.80 -9.51
CA TYR A 19 -15.75 3.95 -10.09
C TYR A 19 -15.39 4.07 -11.58
N VAL A 20 -16.40 4.23 -12.42
CA VAL A 20 -16.25 4.45 -13.86
C VAL A 20 -16.73 5.87 -14.17
N PRO A 21 -15.82 6.84 -14.37
CA PRO A 21 -16.19 8.25 -14.55
C PRO A 21 -17.09 8.49 -15.75
N ALA A 22 -16.79 7.84 -16.88
CA ALA A 22 -17.53 8.04 -18.14
C ALA A 22 -19.03 7.71 -18.03
N SER A 23 -19.39 6.75 -17.17
CA SER A 23 -20.79 6.33 -16.94
C SER A 23 -21.31 6.74 -15.56
N ASN A 24 -20.51 7.49 -14.79
CA ASN A 24 -20.77 7.84 -13.39
C ASN A 24 -21.24 6.63 -12.55
N THR A 25 -20.68 5.44 -12.79
CA THR A 25 -21.11 4.21 -12.15
C THR A 25 -20.20 3.87 -10.98
N HIS A 26 -20.77 3.63 -9.81
CA HIS A 26 -20.07 3.21 -8.61
C HIS A 26 -20.57 1.86 -8.12
N THR A 27 -19.64 0.98 -7.78
CA THR A 27 -19.92 -0.31 -7.15
C THR A 27 -18.90 -0.59 -6.05
N LYS A 28 -19.27 -1.43 -5.09
CA LYS A 28 -18.39 -1.81 -3.98
C LYS A 28 -18.64 -3.24 -3.55
N ALA A 29 -17.61 -3.86 -2.98
CA ALA A 29 -17.71 -5.11 -2.26
C ALA A 29 -17.20 -4.95 -0.83
N VAL A 30 -17.96 -5.47 0.14
CA VAL A 30 -17.56 -5.50 1.56
C VAL A 30 -16.78 -6.79 1.85
N LEU A 31 -15.72 -6.66 2.62
CA LEU A 31 -14.83 -7.71 3.09
C LEU A 31 -14.94 -7.87 4.61
N GLU A 32 -14.33 -8.92 5.16
CA GLU A 32 -14.41 -9.25 6.59
C GLU A 32 -13.37 -8.48 7.44
N LYS A 33 -12.23 -8.16 6.83
CA LYS A 33 -11.04 -7.54 7.45
C LYS A 33 -10.74 -6.18 6.83
N ASN A 34 -9.89 -5.38 7.48
CA ASN A 34 -9.45 -4.09 6.96
C ASN A 34 -8.67 -4.30 5.66
N VAL A 35 -8.94 -3.46 4.65
CA VAL A 35 -8.25 -3.47 3.35
C VAL A 35 -7.63 -2.11 3.10
N ALA A 36 -6.33 -2.07 2.87
CA ALA A 36 -5.58 -0.81 2.72
C ALA A 36 -5.06 -0.58 1.30
N LEU A 37 -5.11 -1.58 0.43
CA LEU A 37 -4.74 -1.45 -0.98
C LEU A 37 -5.57 -2.38 -1.87
N ILE A 38 -5.69 -1.97 -3.14
CA ILE A 38 -6.26 -2.78 -4.23
C ILE A 38 -5.47 -2.55 -5.52
N VAL A 39 -4.92 -3.61 -6.09
CA VAL A 39 -4.14 -3.56 -7.34
C VAL A 39 -4.62 -4.66 -8.29
N PRO A 40 -5.03 -4.34 -9.53
CA PRO A 40 -5.40 -5.36 -10.51
C PRO A 40 -4.24 -6.32 -10.80
N VAL A 41 -4.53 -7.62 -10.91
CA VAL A 41 -3.51 -8.63 -11.26
C VAL A 41 -3.37 -8.69 -12.78
N ALA A 42 -2.15 -8.46 -13.27
CA ALA A 42 -1.83 -8.51 -14.70
C ALA A 42 -2.24 -9.85 -15.34
N GLY A 43 -2.80 -9.78 -16.55
CA GLY A 43 -3.27 -10.95 -17.29
C GLY A 43 -4.62 -11.53 -16.84
N THR A 44 -5.29 -10.88 -15.87
CA THR A 44 -6.62 -11.30 -15.37
C THR A 44 -7.62 -10.17 -15.50
N LYS A 45 -8.93 -10.49 -15.47
CA LYS A 45 -10.01 -9.49 -15.58
C LYS A 45 -10.70 -9.19 -14.26
N ASP A 46 -10.65 -10.15 -13.33
CA ASP A 46 -11.46 -10.19 -12.12
C ASP A 46 -10.63 -10.47 -10.87
N LYS A 47 -9.29 -10.51 -10.98
CA LYS A 47 -8.41 -10.74 -9.82
C LYS A 47 -7.70 -9.47 -9.41
N PHE A 48 -7.69 -9.24 -8.11
CA PHE A 48 -7.03 -8.12 -7.48
C PHE A 48 -6.14 -8.62 -6.35
N LEU A 49 -4.97 -8.01 -6.21
CA LEU A 49 -4.15 -8.10 -5.02
C LEU A 49 -4.69 -7.07 -4.02
N ILE A 50 -5.00 -7.53 -2.81
CA ILE A 50 -5.46 -6.69 -1.70
C ILE A 50 -4.63 -6.99 -0.45
N SER A 51 -4.70 -6.09 0.54
CA SER A 51 -4.33 -6.42 1.91
C SER A 51 -5.54 -6.83 2.74
N GLN A 52 -5.30 -7.66 3.75
CA GLN A 52 -6.23 -7.96 4.83
C GLN A 52 -5.47 -7.98 6.16
N ASP A 53 -5.54 -6.89 6.90
CA ASP A 53 -4.68 -6.64 8.06
C ASP A 53 -3.19 -6.84 7.67
N ARG A 54 -2.49 -7.87 8.17
CA ARG A 54 -1.09 -8.19 7.82
C ARG A 54 -0.93 -9.18 6.68
N ASP A 55 -2.02 -9.62 6.07
CA ASP A 55 -2.00 -10.55 4.95
C ASP A 55 -2.02 -9.80 3.62
N LEU A 56 -1.26 -10.27 2.64
CA LEU A 56 -1.54 -10.00 1.23
C LEU A 56 -2.33 -11.17 0.66
N ALA A 57 -3.35 -10.87 -0.13
CA ALA A 57 -4.21 -11.88 -0.73
C ALA A 57 -4.58 -11.54 -2.17
N ILE A 58 -4.84 -12.58 -2.97
CA ILE A 58 -5.54 -12.44 -4.24
C ILE A 58 -7.03 -12.68 -4.00
N VAL A 59 -7.87 -11.75 -4.44
CA VAL A 59 -9.33 -11.85 -4.38
C VAL A 59 -9.90 -11.89 -5.80
N THR A 60 -10.99 -12.65 -5.98
CA THR A 60 -11.79 -12.61 -7.21
C THR A 60 -13.02 -11.73 -7.01
N TRP A 61 -13.18 -10.73 -7.86
CA TRP A 61 -14.32 -9.81 -7.88
C TRP A 61 -14.66 -9.40 -9.32
N ASP A 62 -15.93 -9.52 -9.69
CA ASP A 62 -16.46 -9.10 -11.00
C ASP A 62 -16.57 -7.57 -11.16
N GLY A 63 -16.24 -6.82 -10.11
CA GLY A 63 -16.33 -5.37 -10.09
C GLY A 63 -17.75 -4.85 -9.92
N VAL A 64 -18.77 -5.67 -9.66
CA VAL A 64 -20.17 -5.23 -9.52
C VAL A 64 -20.91 -5.88 -8.37
N SER A 65 -20.58 -7.14 -8.03
CA SER A 65 -21.16 -7.88 -6.93
C SER A 65 -20.86 -7.21 -5.59
N PRO A 66 -21.80 -7.22 -4.63
CA PRO A 66 -21.62 -6.59 -3.31
C PRO A 66 -20.66 -7.34 -2.39
N LYS A 67 -20.19 -8.52 -2.84
CA LYS A 67 -19.21 -9.35 -2.15
C LYS A 67 -18.16 -9.82 -3.15
N ALA A 68 -16.94 -9.96 -2.66
CA ALA A 68 -15.88 -10.63 -3.38
C ALA A 68 -15.78 -12.10 -2.94
N SER A 69 -15.07 -12.92 -3.71
CA SER A 69 -14.94 -14.36 -3.49
C SER A 69 -13.49 -14.83 -3.64
N ASN A 70 -13.23 -16.07 -3.23
CA ASN A 70 -11.93 -16.74 -3.43
C ASN A 70 -10.73 -15.94 -2.91
N ILE A 71 -10.85 -15.34 -1.72
CA ILE A 71 -9.75 -14.64 -1.07
C ILE A 71 -8.69 -15.66 -0.67
N LYS A 72 -7.55 -15.64 -1.36
CA LYS A 72 -6.42 -16.54 -1.14
C LYS A 72 -5.21 -15.75 -0.65
N LYS A 73 -4.84 -15.94 0.61
CA LYS A 73 -3.59 -15.42 1.18
C LYS A 73 -2.39 -15.88 0.36
N ILE A 74 -1.45 -14.96 0.12
CA ILE A 74 -0.20 -15.21 -0.61
C ILE A 74 1.04 -14.90 0.22
N ALA A 75 0.97 -13.92 1.14
CA ALA A 75 2.07 -13.53 2.01
C ALA A 75 1.55 -12.93 3.33
N GLU A 76 2.39 -12.87 4.34
CA GLU A 76 2.11 -12.23 5.64
C GLU A 76 3.31 -11.37 6.05
N GLY A 77 3.06 -10.11 6.40
CA GLY A 77 4.07 -9.19 6.94
C GLY A 77 4.16 -9.26 8.46
N ASP A 78 5.22 -8.69 9.03
CA ASP A 78 5.39 -8.51 10.48
C ASP A 78 5.15 -9.79 11.33
N THR A 79 5.68 -10.94 10.91
CA THR A 79 5.42 -12.23 11.58
C THR A 79 6.13 -12.41 12.93
N ALA A 80 6.91 -11.43 13.39
CA ALA A 80 7.58 -11.49 14.68
C ALA A 80 6.58 -11.32 15.84
N PRO A 81 6.84 -11.92 17.02
CA PRO A 81 5.98 -11.76 18.19
C PRO A 81 5.83 -10.29 18.61
N GLY A 82 4.63 -9.90 19.02
CA GLY A 82 4.31 -8.54 19.46
C GLY A 82 3.88 -7.59 18.33
N LEU A 83 3.82 -8.08 17.09
CA LEU A 83 3.34 -7.33 15.92
C LEU A 83 1.96 -7.79 15.44
N GLU A 84 1.25 -8.61 16.22
CA GLU A 84 -0.02 -9.24 15.82
C GLU A 84 -1.12 -8.22 15.49
N GLY A 85 -1.07 -7.04 16.11
CA GLY A 85 -1.99 -5.94 15.86
C GLY A 85 -1.62 -5.03 14.69
N ASN A 86 -0.46 -5.24 14.04
CA ASN A 86 -0.07 -4.44 12.88
C ASN A 86 -1.03 -4.68 11.70
N ARG A 87 -0.95 -3.81 10.70
CA ARG A 87 -1.60 -4.01 9.41
C ARG A 87 -0.78 -3.39 8.30
N PHE A 88 -0.95 -3.88 7.07
CA PHE A 88 -0.56 -3.14 5.89
C PHE A 88 -1.34 -1.81 5.81
N ASN A 89 -0.69 -0.81 5.23
CA ASN A 89 -1.28 0.48 4.93
C ASN A 89 -1.13 0.76 3.43
N ASP A 90 -0.41 1.81 3.01
CA ASP A 90 -0.28 2.11 1.59
C ASP A 90 0.64 1.13 0.84
N GLY A 91 0.34 0.94 -0.43
CA GLY A 91 1.09 0.08 -1.32
C GLY A 91 0.86 0.41 -2.79
N LYS A 92 1.91 0.24 -3.60
CA LYS A 92 1.90 0.55 -5.03
C LYS A 92 2.83 -0.39 -5.78
N ALA A 93 2.41 -0.83 -6.97
CA ALA A 93 3.31 -1.54 -7.87
C ALA A 93 4.33 -0.57 -8.47
N ASP A 94 5.61 -0.93 -8.44
CA ASP A 94 6.61 -0.22 -9.21
C ASP A 94 6.40 -0.44 -10.73
N PRO A 95 7.10 0.31 -11.60
CA PRO A 95 6.91 0.19 -13.04
C PRO A 95 7.31 -1.17 -13.65
N SER A 96 7.98 -2.05 -12.90
CA SER A 96 8.23 -3.44 -13.31
C SER A 96 7.10 -4.40 -12.91
N GLY A 97 6.12 -3.92 -12.13
CA GLY A 97 4.99 -4.71 -11.61
C GLY A 97 5.23 -5.33 -10.24
N ARG A 98 6.38 -5.05 -9.60
CA ARG A 98 6.67 -5.52 -8.23
C ARG A 98 5.88 -4.67 -7.23
N LEU A 99 5.10 -5.29 -6.37
CA LEU A 99 4.37 -4.58 -5.32
C LEU A 99 5.34 -4.10 -4.24
N TRP A 100 5.28 -2.81 -3.92
CA TRP A 100 5.84 -2.22 -2.71
C TRP A 100 4.68 -1.91 -1.75
N VAL A 101 4.84 -2.24 -0.48
CA VAL A 101 3.80 -2.08 0.53
C VAL A 101 4.44 -2.03 1.89
N GLY A 102 3.97 -1.16 2.77
CA GLY A 102 4.45 -1.15 4.15
C GLY A 102 3.35 -1.29 5.18
N THR A 103 3.78 -1.67 6.37
CA THR A 103 2.92 -1.85 7.53
C THR A 103 2.98 -0.67 8.47
N MET A 104 2.05 -0.65 9.41
CA MET A 104 2.01 0.27 10.54
C MET A 104 1.61 -0.48 11.80
N GLY A 105 1.94 0.11 12.95
CA GLY A 105 1.61 -0.45 14.25
C GLY A 105 0.11 -0.54 14.53
N ALA A 106 -0.22 -1.28 15.59
CA ALA A 106 -1.59 -1.40 16.07
C ALA A 106 -2.23 -0.03 16.38
N GLU A 107 -3.51 0.09 16.07
CA GLU A 107 -4.33 1.29 16.29
C GLU A 107 -5.61 0.91 17.06
N PRO A 108 -5.50 0.52 18.35
CA PRO A 108 -6.65 0.09 19.14
C PRO A 108 -7.67 1.22 19.38
N ILE A 109 -7.18 2.46 19.36
CA ILE A 109 -7.99 3.68 19.39
C ILE A 109 -7.64 4.47 18.14
N ARG A 110 -8.65 4.91 17.39
CA ARG A 110 -8.45 5.67 16.15
C ARG A 110 -7.56 6.89 16.39
N GLY A 111 -6.51 7.03 15.57
CA GLY A 111 -5.49 8.06 15.67
C GLY A 111 -4.38 7.79 16.69
N GLN A 112 -4.48 6.74 17.52
CA GLN A 112 -3.46 6.34 18.49
C GLN A 112 -2.73 5.10 17.99
N ILE A 113 -1.72 5.33 17.16
CA ILE A 113 -0.96 4.29 16.48
C ILE A 113 0.30 3.98 17.27
N ALA A 114 0.61 2.69 17.46
CA ALA A 114 1.91 2.27 17.98
C ALA A 114 3.03 2.64 16.99
N GLN A 115 3.85 3.62 17.37
CA GLN A 115 4.90 4.18 16.51
C GLN A 115 6.07 3.19 16.33
N ASN A 116 6.78 3.30 15.21
CA ASN A 116 8.00 2.54 14.91
C ASN A 116 7.83 1.00 14.90
N MET A 117 6.62 0.50 14.67
CA MET A 117 6.31 -0.94 14.67
C MET A 117 6.18 -1.54 13.27
N GLY A 118 6.14 -0.72 12.23
CA GLY A 118 5.97 -1.14 10.84
C GLY A 118 7.29 -1.36 10.09
N THR A 119 7.13 -1.89 8.89
CA THR A 119 8.22 -2.21 7.96
C THR A 119 7.75 -1.93 6.52
N LEU A 120 8.62 -1.35 5.68
CA LEU A 120 8.41 -1.28 4.23
C LEU A 120 8.92 -2.56 3.56
N TYR A 121 8.08 -3.17 2.72
CA TYR A 121 8.38 -4.39 1.99
C TYR A 121 8.24 -4.23 0.48
N SER A 122 8.89 -5.13 -0.27
CA SER A 122 8.49 -5.50 -1.63
C SER A 122 8.05 -6.96 -1.70
N LEU A 123 7.08 -7.27 -2.57
CA LEU A 123 6.67 -8.64 -2.88
C LEU A 123 7.52 -9.20 -4.02
N GLU A 124 8.41 -10.12 -3.67
CA GLU A 124 9.30 -10.82 -4.59
C GLU A 124 8.63 -12.09 -5.18
N LYS A 125 9.36 -12.72 -6.11
CA LYS A 125 8.95 -14.01 -6.71
C LYS A 125 8.61 -15.04 -5.64
N LYS A 126 7.67 -15.94 -5.95
CA LYS A 126 7.16 -16.97 -5.03
C LYS A 126 6.49 -16.40 -3.77
N ASN A 127 5.94 -15.18 -3.87
CA ASN A 127 5.19 -14.50 -2.81
C ASN A 127 6.00 -14.27 -1.52
N GLN A 128 7.29 -13.95 -1.65
CA GLN A 128 8.13 -13.64 -0.50
C GLN A 128 8.19 -12.14 -0.27
N LEU A 129 8.04 -11.69 0.98
CA LEU A 129 8.23 -10.29 1.33
C LEU A 129 9.70 -10.02 1.65
N LYS A 130 10.30 -9.06 0.95
CA LYS A 130 11.64 -8.54 1.23
C LYS A 130 11.50 -7.22 1.97
N ALA A 131 12.05 -7.16 3.19
CA ALA A 131 12.07 -5.94 3.99
C ALA A 131 13.12 -4.94 3.45
N HIS A 132 12.78 -3.65 3.45
CA HIS A 132 13.66 -2.56 3.00
C HIS A 132 13.91 -1.51 4.07
N LEU A 133 12.88 -1.12 4.83
CA LEU A 133 13.00 -0.12 5.89
C LEU A 133 12.27 -0.59 7.15
N SER A 134 12.95 -0.52 8.28
CA SER A 134 12.40 -0.69 9.61
C SER A 134 13.30 0.08 10.59
N PRO A 135 12.75 0.73 11.63
CA PRO A 135 11.33 0.86 11.90
C PRO A 135 10.62 1.88 10.99
N VAL A 136 9.30 1.70 10.82
CA VAL A 136 8.37 2.65 10.19
C VAL A 136 7.20 2.91 11.16
N SER A 137 6.71 4.14 11.25
CA SER A 137 5.53 4.44 12.07
C SER A 137 4.22 4.22 11.33
N ILE A 138 3.99 4.96 10.23
CA ILE A 138 2.78 4.86 9.39
C ILE A 138 3.23 4.83 7.93
N SER A 139 3.38 3.63 7.37
CA SER A 139 3.80 3.48 5.96
C SER A 139 2.77 4.10 5.02
N ASN A 140 3.18 5.08 4.23
CA ASN A 140 2.29 5.82 3.34
C ASN A 140 2.95 6.05 1.97
N GLY A 141 2.58 7.14 1.31
CA GLY A 141 2.78 7.40 -0.10
C GLY A 141 4.09 6.89 -0.72
N LEU A 142 3.94 6.17 -1.83
CA LEU A 142 5.03 5.62 -2.64
C LEU A 142 5.01 6.21 -4.05
N ALA A 143 6.16 6.61 -4.58
CA ALA A 143 6.29 7.01 -5.98
C ALA A 143 7.69 6.74 -6.54
N TRP A 144 7.79 6.71 -7.87
CA TRP A 144 9.06 6.59 -8.58
C TRP A 144 9.18 7.72 -9.59
N ASN A 145 10.38 8.26 -9.76
CA ASN A 145 10.60 9.24 -10.83
C ASN A 145 10.54 8.57 -12.21
N ALA A 146 10.26 9.35 -13.25
CA ALA A 146 10.17 8.84 -14.62
C ALA A 146 11.46 8.15 -15.13
N ALA A 147 12.63 8.54 -14.61
CA ALA A 147 13.91 7.91 -14.96
C ALA A 147 14.16 6.57 -14.24
N LEU A 148 13.30 6.18 -13.30
CA LEU A 148 13.40 4.92 -12.53
C LEU A 148 14.71 4.78 -11.77
N LYS A 149 15.24 5.91 -11.29
CA LYS A 149 16.45 5.98 -10.47
C LYS A 149 16.19 6.48 -9.05
N LYS A 150 14.99 6.99 -8.80
CA LYS A 150 14.57 7.50 -7.49
C LYS A 150 13.27 6.85 -7.06
N PHE A 151 13.22 6.50 -5.79
CA PHE A 151 12.03 6.09 -5.07
C PHE A 151 11.72 7.14 -4.01
N TYR A 152 10.46 7.55 -3.92
CA TYR A 152 9.95 8.49 -2.94
C TYR A 152 9.01 7.78 -1.99
N TYR A 153 9.17 8.06 -0.70
CA TYR A 153 8.45 7.38 0.35
C TYR A 153 8.08 8.33 1.48
N ILE A 154 6.92 8.07 2.07
CA ILE A 154 6.39 8.81 3.22
C ILE A 154 6.18 7.83 4.37
N ASP A 155 6.81 8.12 5.50
CA ASP A 155 6.35 7.68 6.82
C ASP A 155 5.67 8.87 7.48
N SER A 156 4.34 8.84 7.65
CA SER A 156 3.57 10.03 8.01
C SER A 156 4.06 10.72 9.27
N SER A 157 4.46 9.95 10.29
CA SER A 157 4.90 10.48 11.58
C SER A 157 6.24 11.22 11.52
N THR A 158 6.95 11.14 10.39
CA THR A 158 8.19 11.90 10.18
C THR A 158 7.94 13.32 9.70
N TYR A 159 6.73 13.64 9.22
CA TYR A 159 6.40 14.93 8.61
C TYR A 159 7.29 15.29 7.41
N GLU A 160 7.88 14.28 6.77
CA GLU A 160 8.88 14.40 5.72
C GLU A 160 8.54 13.53 4.51
N ILE A 161 9.09 13.94 3.36
CA ILE A 161 9.17 13.11 2.16
C ILE A 161 10.63 12.70 1.99
N HIS A 162 10.88 11.40 1.96
CA HIS A 162 12.20 10.83 1.74
C HIS A 162 12.37 10.38 0.28
N GLN A 163 13.57 10.57 -0.25
CA GLN A 163 14.03 10.04 -1.52
C GLN A 163 15.11 8.97 -1.26
N PHE A 164 15.15 7.96 -2.11
CA PHE A 164 16.17 6.93 -2.16
C PHE A 164 16.69 6.79 -3.59
N ASP A 165 17.93 6.34 -3.74
CA ASP A 165 18.37 5.73 -4.99
C ASP A 165 17.61 4.43 -5.19
N PHE A 166 17.11 4.20 -6.40
CA PHE A 166 16.30 3.03 -6.75
C PHE A 166 16.97 2.23 -7.86
N ASP A 167 17.13 0.92 -7.59
CA ASP A 167 17.54 -0.07 -8.57
C ASP A 167 16.34 -0.94 -8.92
N ILE A 168 15.80 -0.74 -10.13
CA ILE A 168 14.61 -1.43 -10.61
C ILE A 168 14.86 -2.93 -10.87
N ASP A 169 16.06 -3.28 -11.31
CA ASP A 169 16.41 -4.64 -11.69
C ASP A 169 16.46 -5.53 -10.44
N ASN A 170 17.10 -5.01 -9.38
CA ASN A 170 17.24 -5.71 -8.11
C ASN A 170 16.09 -5.45 -7.12
N GLY A 171 15.25 -4.44 -7.39
CA GLY A 171 14.21 -4.00 -6.47
C GLY A 171 14.80 -3.61 -5.13
N THR A 172 15.78 -2.70 -5.12
CA THR A 172 16.46 -2.24 -3.90
C THR A 172 16.49 -0.73 -3.82
N ILE A 173 16.53 -0.23 -2.59
CA ILE A 173 16.67 1.19 -2.30
C ILE A 173 17.90 1.45 -1.42
N SER A 174 18.53 2.61 -1.60
CA SER A 174 19.69 3.04 -0.79
C SER A 174 19.76 4.56 -0.69
N ASN A 175 20.73 5.09 0.07
CA ASN A 175 21.02 6.53 0.14
C ASN A 175 19.80 7.40 0.49
N LYS A 176 19.15 7.08 1.62
CA LYS A 176 18.01 7.86 2.15
C LYS A 176 18.37 9.34 2.28
N GLN A 177 17.53 10.22 1.73
CA GLN A 177 17.65 11.66 1.86
C GLN A 177 16.28 12.29 2.09
N THR A 178 16.18 13.21 3.06
CA THR A 178 14.98 14.06 3.20
C THR A 178 15.00 15.13 2.12
N ILE A 179 13.96 15.14 1.27
CA ILE A 179 13.83 16.12 0.18
C ILE A 179 12.80 17.20 0.47
N PHE A 180 11.90 16.95 1.42
CA PHE A 180 10.87 17.89 1.83
C PHE A 180 10.50 17.66 3.30
N THR A 181 10.32 18.74 4.06
CA THR A 181 9.93 18.70 5.47
C THR A 181 8.77 19.67 5.68
N PHE A 182 7.61 19.19 6.13
CA PHE A 182 6.40 20.01 6.29
C PHE A 182 6.61 21.19 7.24
N GLU A 183 7.29 20.95 8.37
CA GLU A 183 7.58 21.96 9.40
C GLU A 183 8.36 23.16 8.83
N LYS A 184 9.37 22.91 8.00
CA LYS A 184 10.19 23.96 7.38
C LYS A 184 9.40 24.88 6.44
N HIS A 185 8.21 24.43 6.03
CA HIS A 185 7.31 25.15 5.13
C HIS A 185 5.98 25.57 5.80
N ASN A 186 5.86 25.42 7.12
CA ASN A 186 4.63 25.70 7.87
C ASN A 186 3.38 24.99 7.30
N ILE A 187 3.56 23.77 6.79
CA ILE A 187 2.45 22.97 6.26
C ILE A 187 1.85 22.16 7.42
N PRO A 188 0.55 22.32 7.74
CA PRO A 188 -0.10 21.56 8.79
C PRO A 188 -0.43 20.13 8.36
N GLY A 189 -0.73 19.27 9.33
CA GLY A 189 -1.16 17.89 9.08
C GLY A 189 0.00 16.93 8.83
N LEU A 190 -0.34 15.76 8.27
CA LEU A 190 0.61 14.67 8.01
C LEU A 190 0.70 14.42 6.50
N PRO A 191 1.89 14.12 5.95
CA PRO A 191 1.99 13.55 4.61
C PRO A 191 1.36 12.15 4.59
N ASP A 192 0.59 11.83 3.56
CA ASP A 192 -0.17 10.58 3.41
C ASP A 192 0.17 9.93 2.05
N GLY A 193 -0.81 9.56 1.22
CA GLY A 193 -0.60 9.09 -0.15
C GLY A 193 0.03 10.13 -1.08
N GLN A 194 0.82 9.67 -2.05
CA GLN A 194 1.42 10.50 -3.11
C GLN A 194 1.41 9.80 -4.48
N CYS A 195 1.55 10.58 -5.55
CA CYS A 195 1.78 10.08 -6.92
C CYS A 195 2.69 11.04 -7.70
N ILE A 196 3.27 10.54 -8.80
CA ILE A 196 3.99 11.29 -9.84
C ILE A 196 3.29 11.00 -11.17
#